data_AF-V5IIM6-F1
#
_entry.id   AF-V5IIM6-F1
#
_cell.length_a   1.000
_cell.length_b   1.000
_cell.length_c   1.000
_cell.angle_alpha   90.00
_cell.angle_beta   90.00
_cell.angle_gamma   90.00
#
_symmetry.space_group_name_H-M   'P 1'
#
loop_
_entity.id
_entity.type
_entity.pdbx_description
1 polymer ?
#
loop_
_entity_poly.entity_id
_entity_poly.type
_entity_poly.pdbx_seq_one_letter_code
_entity_poly.pdbx_strand_id
1 'polypeptide(L)'
;PPTKRTPGKCNADNCKLPNCMCESTKPPVEDMPQFVMLTFDDAVMETNMKFYRELLENPKRKNKASGCRIAATFFASGEYLDYPSVNELY
;
A
#
# COMPACT_ATOMS: atom_id res chain seq x y z
N PRO A 1 -0.49 -31.55 19.31
CA PRO A 1 0.38 -30.97 18.26
C PRO A 1 -0.46 -30.34 17.14
N PRO A 2 -0.33 -29.03 16.84
CA PRO A 2 -1.03 -28.45 15.71
C PRO A 2 -0.41 -29.01 14.42
N THR A 3 -1.19 -29.77 13.66
CA THR A 3 -0.78 -30.29 12.36
C THR A 3 -0.46 -29.11 11.45
N LYS A 4 0.80 -28.99 11.01
CA LYS A 4 1.27 -28.01 10.03
C LYS A 4 0.45 -28.21 8.75
N ARG A 5 -0.53 -27.36 8.49
CA ARG A 5 -1.29 -27.40 7.23
C ARG A 5 -0.41 -26.77 6.15
N THR A 6 0.15 -27.60 5.28
CA THR A 6 0.76 -27.14 4.04
C THR A 6 -0.36 -26.72 3.10
N PRO A 7 -0.40 -25.47 2.60
CA PRO A 7 -1.37 -25.08 1.59
C PRO A 7 -1.25 -25.99 0.35
N GLY A 8 -2.37 -26.48 -0.15
CA GLY A 8 -2.40 -27.18 -1.44
C GLY A 8 -2.14 -26.22 -2.61
N LYS A 9 -1.94 -26.75 -3.81
CA LYS A 9 -1.86 -25.94 -5.03
C LYS A 9 -3.17 -25.15 -5.22
N CYS A 10 -3.07 -23.94 -5.78
CA CYS A 10 -4.26 -23.12 -6.04
C CYS A 10 -5.21 -23.84 -7.01
N ASN A 11 -6.50 -23.91 -6.66
CA ASN A 11 -7.55 -24.36 -7.58
C ASN A 11 -8.26 -23.13 -8.15
N ALA A 12 -8.02 -22.85 -9.43
CA ALA A 12 -8.60 -21.70 -10.12
C ALA A 12 -10.13 -21.77 -10.24
N ASP A 13 -10.77 -22.93 -10.09
CA ASP A 13 -12.24 -23.06 -10.12
C ASP A 13 -12.89 -22.54 -8.85
N ASN A 14 -12.19 -22.65 -7.71
CA ASN A 14 -12.67 -22.20 -6.41
C ASN A 14 -12.11 -20.81 -6.03
N CYS A 15 -10.93 -20.45 -6.54
CA CYS A 15 -10.29 -19.16 -6.28
C CYS A 15 -10.72 -18.13 -7.33
N LYS A 16 -11.73 -17.33 -6.99
CA LYS A 16 -12.28 -16.30 -7.88
C LYS A 16 -12.19 -14.90 -7.27
N LEU A 17 -11.96 -13.91 -8.13
CA LEU A 17 -12.01 -12.49 -7.77
C LEU A 17 -13.40 -12.11 -7.24
N PRO A 18 -13.51 -11.08 -6.38
CA PRO A 18 -12.43 -10.24 -5.86
C PRO A 18 -11.72 -10.84 -4.63
N ASN A 19 -12.28 -11.90 -4.07
CA ASN A 19 -11.87 -12.42 -2.75
C ASN A 19 -10.68 -13.37 -2.81
N CYS A 20 -10.32 -13.87 -4.00
CA CYS A 20 -9.21 -14.77 -4.19
C CYS A 20 -8.56 -14.56 -5.56
N MET A 21 -7.22 -14.55 -5.58
CA MET A 21 -6.41 -14.56 -6.80
C MET A 21 -5.28 -15.57 -6.61
N CYS A 22 -5.13 -16.50 -7.54
CA CYS A 22 -3.96 -17.39 -7.56
C CYS A 22 -2.72 -16.59 -7.96
N GLU A 23 -1.57 -16.91 -7.37
CA GLU A 23 -0.28 -16.38 -7.80
C GLU A 23 -0.07 -16.64 -9.30
N SER A 24 0.31 -15.60 -10.04
CA SER A 24 0.48 -15.63 -11.48
C SER A 24 1.40 -14.50 -11.92
N THR A 25 2.25 -14.76 -12.91
CA THR A 25 3.03 -13.74 -13.62
C THR A 25 2.27 -13.15 -14.82
N LYS A 26 1.13 -13.74 -15.19
CA LYS A 26 0.28 -13.22 -16.27
C LYS A 26 -0.47 -11.98 -15.79
N PRO A 27 -0.49 -10.89 -16.58
CA PRO A 27 -1.25 -9.70 -16.23
C PRO A 27 -2.75 -10.04 -16.13
N PRO A 28 -3.46 -9.55 -15.10
CA PRO A 28 -4.88 -9.84 -14.92
C PRO A 28 -5.79 -9.06 -15.88
N VAL A 29 -5.25 -8.05 -16.57
CA VAL A 29 -5.92 -7.21 -17.58
C VAL A 29 -4.93 -6.84 -18.68
N GLU A 30 -5.39 -6.60 -19.91
CA GLU A 30 -4.52 -6.25 -21.05
C GLU A 30 -3.88 -4.86 -20.88
N ASP A 31 -4.70 -3.83 -20.63
CA ASP A 31 -4.26 -2.45 -20.40
C ASP A 31 -3.90 -2.21 -18.92
N MET A 32 -2.89 -2.95 -18.42
CA MET A 32 -2.50 -2.90 -17.02
C MET A 32 -1.82 -1.56 -16.66
N PRO A 33 -2.38 -0.75 -15.73
CA PRO A 33 -1.69 0.43 -15.23
C PRO A 33 -0.50 0.02 -14.35
N GLN A 34 0.63 0.71 -14.49
CA GLN A 34 1.76 0.55 -13.57
C GLN A 34 1.47 1.24 -12.24
N PHE A 35 1.26 0.47 -11.19
CA PHE A 35 1.23 0.99 -9.83
C PHE A 35 2.64 1.15 -9.27
N VAL A 36 2.86 2.24 -8.53
CA VAL A 36 4.07 2.46 -7.73
C VAL A 36 3.62 2.75 -6.31
N MET A 37 4.06 1.94 -5.35
CA MET A 37 3.74 2.11 -3.95
C MET A 37 4.92 2.78 -3.25
N LEU A 38 4.70 4.02 -2.78
CA LEU A 38 5.63 4.66 -1.85
C LEU A 38 5.26 4.19 -0.44
N THR A 39 6.20 3.55 0.23
CA THR A 39 6.02 3.10 1.61
C THR A 39 7.04 3.75 2.52
N PHE A 40 6.60 4.11 3.73
CA PHE A 40 7.46 4.56 4.80
C PHE A 40 7.23 3.67 6.01
N ASP A 41 8.31 3.09 6.52
CA ASP A 41 8.30 2.24 7.69
C ASP A 41 8.68 3.07 8.93
N ASP A 42 8.42 2.51 10.10
CA ASP A 42 8.73 3.06 11.43
C ASP A 42 7.85 4.25 11.87
N ALA A 43 8.26 4.91 12.96
CA ALA A 43 7.46 5.90 13.66
C ALA A 43 7.23 7.18 12.82
N VAL A 44 5.98 7.58 12.72
CA VAL A 44 5.62 8.95 12.29
C VAL A 44 5.85 9.88 13.47
N MET A 45 6.66 10.92 13.25
CA MET A 45 7.08 11.88 14.26
C MET A 45 6.95 13.29 13.70
N GLU A 46 6.83 14.30 14.55
CA GLU A 46 6.78 15.70 14.08
C GLU A 46 7.97 16.07 13.16
N THR A 47 9.14 15.47 13.38
CA THR A 47 10.36 15.72 12.62
C THR A 47 10.30 15.24 11.16
N ASN A 48 9.57 14.14 10.88
CA ASN A 48 9.41 13.63 9.51
C ASN A 48 8.17 14.19 8.79
N MET A 49 7.21 14.76 9.52
CA MET A 49 6.02 15.39 8.94
C MET A 49 6.33 16.51 7.94
N LYS A 50 7.39 17.29 8.19
CA LYS A 50 7.81 18.33 7.22
C LYS A 50 8.07 17.71 5.84
N PHE A 51 8.79 16.60 5.79
CA PHE A 51 9.08 15.91 4.55
C PHE A 51 7.82 15.31 3.91
N TYR A 52 6.94 14.70 4.71
CA TYR A 52 5.70 14.12 4.18
C TYR A 52 4.77 15.16 3.58
N ARG A 53 4.63 16.35 4.20
CA ARG A 53 3.86 17.46 3.64
C ARG A 53 4.47 17.97 2.34
N GLU A 54 5.79 18.22 2.33
CA GLU A 54 6.50 18.62 1.10
C GLU A 54 6.35 17.60 -0.03
N LEU A 55 6.29 16.31 0.30
CA LEU A 55 6.08 15.23 -0.66
C LEU A 55 4.63 15.18 -1.19
N LEU A 56 3.66 15.07 -0.28
CA LEU A 56 2.28 14.68 -0.58
C LEU A 56 1.34 15.86 -0.85
N GLU A 57 1.62 17.05 -0.30
CA GLU A 57 0.77 18.23 -0.49
C GLU A 57 1.11 19.03 -1.75
N ASN A 58 2.25 18.75 -2.39
CA ASN A 58 2.65 19.44 -3.61
C ASN A 58 1.59 19.27 -4.71
N PRO A 59 0.92 20.36 -5.15
CA PRO A 59 -0.21 20.27 -6.07
C PRO A 59 0.17 19.79 -7.47
N LYS A 60 1.48 19.81 -7.81
CA LYS A 60 2.00 19.31 -9.08
C LYS A 60 2.23 17.80 -9.07
N ARG A 61 2.30 17.15 -7.90
CA ARG A 61 2.49 15.70 -7.80
C ARG A 61 1.15 14.99 -7.88
N LYS A 62 0.72 14.77 -9.12
CA LYS A 62 -0.53 14.09 -9.46
C LYS A 62 -0.28 12.89 -10.36
N ASN A 63 -1.08 11.86 -10.20
CA ASN A 63 -1.12 10.76 -11.16
C ASN A 63 -1.60 11.30 -12.51
N LYS A 64 -0.84 11.04 -13.58
CA LYS A 64 -1.11 11.62 -14.91
C LYS A 64 -2.45 11.19 -15.52
N ALA A 65 -2.89 9.96 -15.23
CA ALA A 65 -4.11 9.40 -15.81
C ALA A 65 -5.37 9.83 -15.04
N SER A 66 -5.33 9.77 -13.69
CA SER A 66 -6.49 10.10 -12.86
C SER A 66 -6.57 11.58 -12.46
N GLY A 67 -5.46 12.32 -12.49
CA GLY A 67 -5.39 13.70 -12.00
C GLY A 67 -5.46 13.86 -10.47
N CYS A 68 -5.59 12.75 -9.72
CA CYS A 68 -5.59 12.73 -8.26
C CYS A 68 -4.18 13.04 -7.70
N ARG A 69 -4.11 13.58 -6.47
CA ARG A 69 -2.84 13.70 -5.73
C ARG A 69 -2.24 12.30 -5.52
N ILE A 70 -0.91 12.21 -5.48
CA ILE A 70 -0.25 10.96 -5.10
C ILE A 70 -0.49 10.65 -3.62
N ALA A 71 -0.42 9.37 -3.26
CA ALA A 71 -0.55 8.88 -1.90
C ALA A 71 0.67 8.02 -1.53
N ALA A 72 0.85 7.80 -0.24
CA ALA A 72 1.83 6.88 0.33
C ALA A 72 1.15 5.97 1.35
N THR A 73 1.79 4.84 1.66
CA THR A 73 1.37 3.92 2.72
C THR A 73 2.37 3.97 3.86
N PHE A 74 1.90 4.12 5.10
CA PHE A 74 2.77 4.18 6.28
C PHE A 74 2.59 2.90 7.10
N PHE A 75 3.67 2.14 7.26
CA PHE A 75 3.73 0.99 8.17
C PHE A 75 4.32 1.44 9.51
N ALA A 76 3.48 2.10 10.30
CA ALA A 76 3.91 2.78 11.52
C ALA A 76 4.22 1.81 12.68
N SER A 77 5.39 1.95 13.28
CA SER A 77 5.75 1.31 14.54
C SER A 77 5.37 2.21 15.73
N GLY A 78 5.06 1.61 16.88
CA GLY A 78 4.49 2.34 18.02
C GLY A 78 5.49 3.12 18.88
N GLU A 79 6.77 2.76 18.87
CA GLU A 79 7.79 3.47 19.66
C GLU A 79 8.04 4.86 19.07
N TYR A 80 7.96 5.92 19.88
CA TYR A 80 8.07 7.33 19.46
C TYR A 80 6.96 7.84 18.51
N LEU A 81 5.89 7.08 18.30
CA LEU A 81 4.82 7.44 17.38
C LEU A 81 4.00 8.65 17.88
N ASP A 82 3.87 9.67 17.03
CA ASP A 82 2.97 10.80 17.26
C ASP A 82 1.62 10.56 16.56
N TYR A 83 0.62 10.14 17.34
CA TYR A 83 -0.73 9.83 16.83
C TYR A 83 -1.44 11.01 16.14
N PRO A 84 -1.35 12.26 16.62
CA PRO A 84 -1.84 13.43 15.89
C PRO A 84 -1.28 13.54 14.47
N SER A 85 0.04 13.37 14.30
CA SER A 85 0.67 13.35 12.98
C SER A 85 0.16 12.20 12.10
N VAL A 86 -0.04 11.01 12.66
CA VAL A 86 -0.66 9.88 11.93
C VAL A 86 -2.08 10.23 11.48
N ASN A 87 -2.88 10.88 12.34
CA ASN A 87 -4.24 11.31 12.00
C ASN A 87 -4.26 12.39 10.91
N GLU A 88 -3.24 13.24 10.83
CA GLU A 88 -3.12 14.23 9.74
C GLU A 88 -2.79 13.57 8.39
N LEU A 89 -2.01 12.47 8.40
CA LEU A 89 -1.67 11.72 7.19
C LEU A 89 -2.79 10.83 6.66
N TYR A 90 -3.85 10.60 7.45
CA TYR A 90 -5.01 9.79 7.10
C TYR A 90 -6.09 10.59 6.35
#